data_AF-A0A3D6EUA5-F1
#
_entry.id   AF-A0A3D6EUA5-F1
#
_cell.length_a   1.000
_cell.length_b   1.000
_cell.length_c   1.000
_cell.angle_alpha   90.00
_cell.angle_beta   90.00
_cell.angle_gamma   90.00
#
_symmetry.space_group_name_H-M   'P 1'
#
loop_
_entity.id
_entity.type
_entity.pdbx_description
1 polymer ?
#
loop_
_entity_poly.entity_id
_entity_poly.type
_entity_poly.pdbx_seq_one_letter_code
_entity_poly.pdbx_strand_id
1 'polypeptide(L)'
;MKSGILFIVFFLVFADLHAQQFVLSSQGKSIPLYVSQSDFAGVLRAAEDLKKDIGRVTEVEPKLITTNNFNNEKTIVLIGTIGKNHLIGELIKSKKLNVEAIAGKWEAYLIQTISNPFPNVDRALVIAGSDKRGTIFGTYEISNQIGVSPWYWWADVPVKKQTELFVSAERQVDMPLVKYRGIFLNDEQPALGGWVRENYGGFNSKFYTNVFELILRLKGNFLWPAMWGQSFYTEDPLNPKLADEYGIVISTSHHEPMMRAHVEWQRANKGAWNYSSNEKALQEFWREGITRMGNYESIVTL
;
A
#
# COMPACT_ATOMS: atom_id res chain seq x y z
N MET A 1 -28.83 6.88 20.66
CA MET A 1 -28.53 6.32 19.33
C MET A 1 -27.17 5.63 19.40
N LYS A 2 -27.17 4.31 19.57
CA LYS A 2 -25.94 3.50 19.58
C LYS A 2 -25.62 3.13 18.14
N SER A 3 -24.59 3.72 17.56
CA SER A 3 -24.04 3.30 16.27
C SER A 3 -23.26 2.01 16.50
N GLY A 4 -23.93 0.87 16.30
CA GLY A 4 -23.28 -0.43 16.29
C GLY A 4 -22.36 -0.51 15.07
N ILE A 5 -21.07 -0.65 15.32
CA ILE A 5 -20.10 -1.09 14.31
C ILE A 5 -20.48 -2.53 13.98
N LEU A 6 -21.14 -2.72 12.85
CA LEU A 6 -21.43 -4.02 12.29
C LEU A 6 -20.11 -4.56 11.71
N PHE A 7 -19.36 -5.32 12.53
CA PHE A 7 -18.36 -6.24 11.99
C PHE A 7 -19.10 -7.32 11.22
N ILE A 8 -19.22 -7.13 9.91
CA ILE A 8 -19.59 -8.21 9.01
C ILE A 8 -18.34 -9.09 8.86
N VAL A 9 -18.29 -10.17 9.63
CA VAL A 9 -17.41 -11.31 9.37
C VAL A 9 -18.14 -12.24 8.40
N PHE A 10 -17.61 -12.44 7.20
CA PHE A 10 -18.01 -13.46 6.22
C PHE A 10 -16.72 -14.14 5.74
N PHE A 11 -16.50 -15.46 5.69
CA PHE A 11 -17.21 -16.68 6.07
C PHE A 11 -16.15 -17.78 6.32
N LEU A 12 -16.43 -18.73 7.21
CA LEU A 12 -15.99 -20.14 7.10
C LEU A 12 -17.27 -20.96 7.02
N VAL A 13 -17.60 -21.53 5.86
CA VAL A 13 -18.67 -22.54 5.74
C VAL A 13 -18.12 -23.73 4.99
N PHE A 14 -18.33 -24.89 5.64
CA PHE A 14 -18.05 -26.23 5.17
C PHE A 14 -18.79 -26.55 3.86
N ALA A 15 -18.25 -27.55 3.15
CA ALA A 15 -18.74 -28.13 1.91
C ALA A 15 -20.26 -28.04 1.66
N ASP A 16 -20.60 -27.79 0.38
CA ASP A 16 -21.93 -27.75 -0.27
C ASP A 16 -22.59 -26.38 -0.57
N LEU A 17 -21.80 -25.43 -1.11
CA LEU A 17 -22.33 -24.29 -1.90
C LEU A 17 -21.38 -23.87 -3.04
N HIS A 18 -20.95 -24.82 -3.87
CA HIS A 18 -19.90 -24.61 -4.88
C HIS A 18 -20.28 -23.73 -6.10
N ALA A 19 -21.56 -23.37 -6.27
CA ALA A 19 -22.01 -22.69 -7.50
C ALA A 19 -21.85 -21.16 -7.51
N GLN A 20 -21.68 -20.50 -6.36
CA GLN A 20 -21.69 -19.02 -6.25
C GLN A 20 -20.37 -18.37 -5.83
N GLN A 21 -19.39 -19.14 -5.38
CA GLN A 21 -18.13 -18.58 -4.87
C GLN A 21 -17.06 -18.50 -5.95
N PHE A 22 -16.23 -17.46 -5.89
CA PHE A 22 -15.04 -17.34 -6.75
C PHE A 22 -13.90 -18.15 -6.13
N VAL A 23 -13.38 -19.14 -6.85
CA VAL A 23 -12.23 -19.93 -6.39
C VAL A 23 -10.96 -19.12 -6.61
N LEU A 24 -10.23 -18.79 -5.54
CA LEU A 24 -8.93 -18.10 -5.63
C LEU A 24 -7.78 -19.10 -5.74
N SER A 25 -7.86 -20.19 -4.97
CA SER A 25 -6.91 -21.32 -5.01
C SER A 25 -7.62 -22.59 -4.55
N SER A 26 -7.44 -23.71 -5.24
CA SER A 26 -7.97 -25.02 -4.83
C SER A 26 -7.25 -26.13 -5.59
N GLN A 27 -7.18 -27.33 -5.01
CA GLN A 27 -6.62 -28.53 -5.66
C GLN A 27 -5.21 -28.30 -6.26
N GLY A 28 -4.36 -27.55 -5.56
CA GLY A 28 -2.99 -27.27 -5.99
C GLY A 28 -2.87 -26.29 -7.16
N LYS A 29 -3.92 -25.51 -7.47
CA LYS A 29 -3.92 -24.50 -8.53
C LYS A 29 -4.44 -23.16 -7.99
N SER A 30 -3.69 -22.10 -8.24
CA SER A 30 -4.09 -20.73 -7.91
C SER A 30 -4.46 -19.94 -9.17
N ILE A 31 -5.53 -19.17 -9.09
CA ILE A 31 -5.98 -18.31 -10.18
C ILE A 31 -4.94 -17.22 -10.45
N PRO A 32 -4.58 -16.95 -11.72
CA PRO A 32 -3.61 -15.91 -12.04
C PRO A 32 -4.07 -14.52 -11.61
N LEU A 33 -3.11 -13.73 -11.13
CA LEU A 33 -3.29 -12.31 -10.84
C LEU A 33 -2.95 -11.52 -12.11
N TYR A 34 -3.78 -10.54 -12.45
CA TYR A 34 -3.53 -9.58 -13.50
C TYR A 34 -3.41 -8.18 -12.91
N VAL A 35 -2.38 -7.45 -13.32
CA VAL A 35 -2.18 -6.02 -13.04
C VAL A 35 -1.50 -5.39 -14.25
N SER A 36 -1.98 -4.24 -14.75
CA SER A 36 -1.38 -3.64 -15.95
C SER A 36 0.01 -3.09 -15.65
N GLN A 37 0.99 -3.31 -16.55
CA GLN A 37 2.29 -2.62 -16.48
C GLN A 37 2.18 -1.09 -16.51
N SER A 38 1.07 -0.54 -17.02
CA SER A 38 0.82 0.90 -17.06
C SER A 38 0.16 1.46 -15.79
N ASP A 39 -0.15 0.59 -14.81
CA ASP A 39 -0.61 1.02 -13.50
C ASP A 39 0.53 1.61 -12.66
N PHE A 40 0.23 2.07 -11.44
CA PHE A 40 1.25 2.59 -10.55
C PHE A 40 2.27 1.51 -10.13
N ALA A 41 3.55 1.85 -10.06
CA ALA A 41 4.60 0.94 -9.60
C ALA A 41 4.30 0.35 -8.20
N GLY A 42 3.76 1.16 -7.27
CA GLY A 42 3.31 0.67 -5.96
C GLY A 42 2.17 -0.35 -6.02
N VAL A 43 1.32 -0.30 -7.05
CA VAL A 43 0.23 -1.28 -7.28
C VAL A 43 0.80 -2.59 -7.83
N LEU A 44 1.73 -2.53 -8.79
CA LEU A 44 2.46 -3.69 -9.29
C LEU A 44 3.18 -4.43 -8.15
N ARG A 45 3.83 -3.66 -7.27
CA ARG A 45 4.48 -4.18 -6.06
C ARG A 45 3.50 -4.85 -5.10
N ALA A 46 2.36 -4.22 -4.80
CA ALA A 46 1.34 -4.83 -3.93
C ALA A 46 0.74 -6.11 -4.52
N ALA A 47 0.62 -6.21 -5.86
CA ALA A 47 0.20 -7.44 -6.52
C ALA A 47 1.23 -8.58 -6.36
N GLU A 48 2.52 -8.27 -6.39
CA GLU A 48 3.58 -9.26 -6.08
C GLU A 48 3.53 -9.70 -4.62
N ASP A 49 3.21 -8.79 -3.68
CA ASP A 49 2.98 -9.17 -2.28
C ASP A 49 1.78 -10.11 -2.14
N LEU A 50 0.66 -9.83 -2.81
CA LEU A 50 -0.50 -10.71 -2.79
C LEU A 50 -0.19 -12.09 -3.37
N LYS A 51 0.60 -12.16 -4.46
CA LYS A 51 1.09 -13.43 -5.01
C LYS A 51 1.85 -14.24 -3.95
N LYS A 52 2.79 -13.60 -3.25
CA LYS A 52 3.56 -14.25 -2.16
C LYS A 52 2.66 -14.62 -0.99
N ASP A 53 1.69 -13.79 -0.64
CA ASP A 53 0.73 -14.04 0.45
C ASP A 53 -0.14 -15.26 0.15
N ILE A 54 -0.63 -15.41 -1.08
CA ILE A 54 -1.32 -16.63 -1.52
C ILE A 54 -0.38 -17.83 -1.41
N GLY A 55 0.88 -17.72 -1.88
CA GLY A 55 1.87 -18.79 -1.72
C GLY A 55 2.17 -19.16 -0.26
N ARG A 56 2.21 -18.19 0.65
CA ARG A 56 2.39 -18.45 2.10
C ARG A 56 1.24 -19.28 2.66
N VAL A 57 0.01 -18.99 2.23
CA VAL A 57 -1.20 -19.67 2.70
C VAL A 57 -1.40 -21.04 2.05
N THR A 58 -1.21 -21.15 0.74
CA THR A 58 -1.62 -22.33 -0.04
C THR A 58 -0.46 -23.18 -0.57
N GLU A 59 0.77 -22.70 -0.43
CA GLU A 59 1.99 -23.32 -1.01
C GLU A 59 2.01 -23.31 -2.55
N VAL A 60 1.05 -22.62 -3.18
CA VAL A 60 0.94 -22.48 -4.63
C VAL A 60 0.85 -21.01 -5.00
N GLU A 61 1.98 -20.46 -5.47
CA GLU A 61 2.01 -19.08 -5.97
C GLU A 61 1.24 -18.96 -7.29
N PRO A 62 0.29 -18.01 -7.41
CA PRO A 62 -0.35 -17.71 -8.68
C PRO A 62 0.64 -17.10 -9.66
N LYS A 63 0.39 -17.29 -10.95
CA LYS A 63 1.07 -16.55 -12.01
C LYS A 63 0.67 -15.07 -11.93
N LEU A 64 1.66 -14.16 -11.97
CA LEU A 64 1.43 -12.73 -12.12
C LEU A 64 1.54 -12.35 -13.61
N ILE A 65 0.43 -11.90 -14.18
CA ILE A 65 0.31 -11.47 -15.57
C ILE A 65 0.31 -9.94 -15.59
N THR A 66 1.21 -9.37 -16.37
CA THR A 66 1.36 -7.91 -16.47
C THR A 66 1.14 -7.35 -17.87
N THR A 67 1.16 -8.23 -18.87
CA THR A 67 0.84 -7.93 -20.26
C THR A 67 -0.62 -8.23 -20.55
N ASN A 68 -1.21 -7.58 -21.56
CA ASN A 68 -2.64 -7.77 -21.92
C ASN A 68 -2.94 -9.14 -22.54
N ASN A 69 -2.02 -10.10 -22.43
CA ASN A 69 -2.18 -11.44 -22.99
C ASN A 69 -2.55 -12.44 -21.87
N PHE A 70 -3.84 -12.49 -21.57
CA PHE A 70 -4.46 -13.50 -20.70
C PHE A 70 -5.46 -14.38 -21.47
N ASN A 71 -5.35 -14.45 -22.80
CA ASN A 71 -6.33 -15.10 -23.69
C ASN A 71 -6.60 -16.58 -23.39
N ASN A 72 -5.68 -17.25 -22.67
CA ASN A 72 -5.82 -18.65 -22.27
C ASN A 72 -6.41 -18.83 -20.86
N GLU A 73 -6.66 -17.74 -20.12
CA GLU A 73 -7.12 -17.79 -18.74
C GLU A 73 -8.65 -17.60 -18.68
N LYS A 74 -9.37 -18.65 -18.27
CA LYS A 74 -10.83 -18.58 -18.10
C LYS A 74 -11.27 -17.82 -16.86
N THR A 75 -10.38 -17.69 -15.86
CA THR A 75 -10.65 -17.00 -14.60
C THR A 75 -9.42 -16.21 -14.20
N ILE A 76 -9.59 -14.97 -13.72
CA ILE A 76 -8.50 -14.08 -13.31
C ILE A 76 -8.85 -13.29 -12.04
N VAL A 77 -7.83 -12.86 -11.30
CA VAL A 77 -7.97 -11.74 -10.34
C VAL A 77 -7.47 -10.47 -11.02
N LEU A 78 -8.34 -9.51 -11.29
CA LEU A 78 -8.02 -8.26 -11.95
C LEU A 78 -7.79 -7.15 -10.92
N ILE A 79 -6.55 -6.69 -10.80
CA ILE A 79 -6.15 -5.61 -9.89
C ILE A 79 -5.87 -4.37 -10.73
N GLY A 80 -6.47 -3.22 -10.38
CA GLY A 80 -6.14 -2.00 -11.10
C GLY A 80 -6.75 -0.71 -10.56
N THR A 81 -6.12 0.39 -10.96
CA THR A 81 -6.56 1.73 -10.60
C THR A 81 -7.41 2.34 -11.72
N ILE A 82 -8.52 2.98 -11.35
CA ILE A 82 -9.38 3.71 -12.30
C ILE A 82 -8.55 4.76 -13.05
N GLY A 83 -8.66 4.79 -14.38
CA GLY A 83 -7.93 5.72 -15.24
C GLY A 83 -6.49 5.30 -15.58
N LYS A 84 -5.96 4.23 -14.99
CA LYS A 84 -4.63 3.67 -15.31
C LYS A 84 -4.72 2.28 -15.95
N ASN A 85 -5.60 1.42 -15.44
CA ASN A 85 -5.77 0.09 -15.97
C ASN A 85 -6.86 0.05 -17.06
N HIS A 86 -6.47 -0.22 -18.31
CA HIS A 86 -7.40 -0.24 -19.44
C HIS A 86 -8.52 -1.30 -19.30
N LEU A 87 -8.27 -2.47 -18.70
CA LEU A 87 -9.30 -3.50 -18.49
C LEU A 87 -10.36 -3.04 -17.49
N ILE A 88 -9.97 -2.34 -16.42
CA ILE A 88 -10.91 -1.67 -15.51
C ILE A 88 -11.75 -0.65 -16.30
N GLY A 89 -11.10 0.13 -17.18
CA GLY A 89 -11.78 1.06 -18.08
C GLY A 89 -12.80 0.40 -19.01
N GLU A 90 -12.48 -0.77 -19.57
CA GLU A 90 -13.40 -1.55 -20.42
C GLU A 90 -14.60 -2.08 -19.65
N LEU A 91 -14.41 -2.58 -18.43
CA LEU A 91 -15.50 -3.02 -17.57
C LEU A 91 -16.45 -1.86 -17.20
N ILE A 92 -15.91 -0.67 -16.96
CA ILE A 92 -16.71 0.53 -16.71
C ILE A 92 -17.49 0.92 -17.97
N LYS A 93 -16.82 1.01 -19.13
CA LYS A 93 -17.46 1.39 -20.42
C LYS A 93 -18.57 0.42 -20.83
N SER A 94 -18.35 -0.87 -20.61
CA SER A 94 -19.34 -1.93 -20.89
C SER A 94 -20.43 -2.06 -19.81
N LYS A 95 -20.43 -1.19 -18.78
CA LYS A 95 -21.36 -1.17 -17.65
C LYS A 95 -21.34 -2.45 -16.80
N LYS A 96 -20.30 -3.28 -16.93
CA LYS A 96 -20.10 -4.49 -16.10
C LYS A 96 -19.54 -4.14 -14.72
N LEU A 97 -18.88 -2.99 -14.58
CA LEU A 97 -18.39 -2.47 -13.31
C LEU A 97 -18.90 -1.04 -13.07
N ASN A 98 -19.84 -0.87 -12.14
CA ASN A 98 -20.20 0.46 -11.63
C ASN A 98 -19.16 0.90 -10.58
N VAL A 99 -18.54 2.06 -10.78
CA VAL A 99 -17.52 2.65 -9.88
C VAL A 99 -17.95 3.96 -9.21
N GLU A 100 -19.22 4.37 -9.33
CA GLU A 100 -19.73 5.65 -8.79
C GLU A 100 -19.46 5.81 -7.28
N ALA A 101 -19.48 4.68 -6.55
CA ALA A 101 -19.23 4.67 -5.11
C ALA A 101 -17.77 5.03 -4.74
N ILE A 102 -16.81 4.94 -5.66
CA ILE A 102 -15.38 5.14 -5.39
C ILE A 102 -14.71 6.17 -6.31
N ALA A 103 -15.24 6.42 -7.51
CA ALA A 103 -14.61 7.29 -8.50
C ALA A 103 -14.39 8.71 -7.94
N GLY A 104 -13.15 9.20 -8.05
CA GLY A 104 -12.76 10.52 -7.55
C GLY A 104 -12.67 10.64 -6.02
N LYS A 105 -12.94 9.56 -5.27
CA LYS A 105 -12.82 9.57 -3.80
C LYS A 105 -11.39 9.25 -3.36
N TRP A 106 -11.02 9.78 -2.20
CA TRP A 106 -9.70 9.57 -1.61
C TRP A 106 -9.56 8.15 -1.08
N GLU A 107 -8.59 7.40 -1.62
CA GLU A 107 -8.17 6.07 -1.19
C GLU A 107 -9.30 5.04 -1.08
N ALA A 108 -10.31 5.19 -1.92
CA ALA A 108 -11.46 4.29 -1.96
C ALA A 108 -11.16 3.09 -2.86
N TYR A 109 -11.76 1.95 -2.53
CA TYR A 109 -11.67 0.77 -3.37
C TYR A 109 -12.95 -0.04 -3.34
N LEU A 110 -13.10 -0.93 -4.32
CA LEU A 110 -14.11 -1.95 -4.34
C LEU A 110 -13.53 -3.31 -4.73
N ILE A 111 -14.18 -4.37 -4.24
CA ILE A 111 -13.87 -5.76 -4.57
C ILE A 111 -15.18 -6.42 -5.02
N GLN A 112 -15.20 -7.00 -6.21
CA GLN A 112 -16.42 -7.59 -6.78
C GLN A 112 -16.09 -8.73 -7.74
N THR A 113 -16.84 -9.83 -7.67
CA THR A 113 -16.83 -10.85 -8.72
C THR A 113 -17.72 -10.45 -9.90
N ILE A 114 -17.20 -10.61 -11.10
CA ILE A 114 -17.92 -10.34 -12.36
C ILE A 114 -17.89 -11.60 -13.23
N SER A 115 -19.07 -12.01 -13.71
CA SER A 115 -19.22 -13.08 -14.70
C SER A 115 -19.12 -12.53 -16.12
N ASN A 116 -18.49 -13.31 -17.01
CA ASN A 116 -18.22 -12.95 -18.41
C ASN A 116 -17.61 -11.54 -18.57
N PRO A 117 -16.55 -11.17 -17.82
CA PRO A 117 -16.00 -9.81 -17.83
C PRO A 117 -15.51 -9.38 -19.22
N PHE A 118 -14.81 -10.28 -19.93
CA PHE A 118 -14.26 -10.08 -21.27
C PHE A 118 -14.60 -11.27 -22.17
N PRO A 119 -14.46 -11.15 -23.50
CA PRO A 119 -14.53 -12.32 -24.37
C PRO A 119 -13.55 -13.41 -23.90
N ASN A 120 -14.03 -14.66 -23.85
CA ASN A 120 -13.28 -15.84 -23.43
C ASN A 120 -12.87 -15.94 -21.95
N VAL A 121 -13.19 -14.94 -21.12
CA VAL A 121 -13.02 -15.01 -19.66
C VAL A 121 -14.38 -15.23 -19.01
N ASP A 122 -14.52 -16.30 -18.24
CA ASP A 122 -15.79 -16.73 -17.66
C ASP A 122 -16.07 -15.98 -16.35
N ARG A 123 -15.03 -15.71 -15.55
CA ARG A 123 -15.14 -15.00 -14.26
C ARG A 123 -13.91 -14.15 -13.94
N ALA A 124 -14.10 -13.02 -13.27
CA ALA A 124 -13.01 -12.26 -12.66
C ALA A 124 -13.35 -11.78 -11.25
N LEU A 125 -12.40 -11.86 -10.32
CA LEU A 125 -12.43 -11.10 -9.08
C LEU A 125 -11.75 -9.76 -9.35
N VAL A 126 -12.52 -8.68 -9.33
CA VAL A 126 -12.02 -7.33 -9.62
C VAL A 126 -11.73 -6.60 -8.32
N ILE A 127 -10.49 -6.10 -8.19
CA ILE A 127 -10.03 -5.18 -7.15
C ILE A 127 -9.76 -3.85 -7.84
N ALA A 128 -10.65 -2.88 -7.65
CA ALA A 128 -10.55 -1.57 -8.30
C ALA A 128 -10.38 -0.45 -7.27
N GLY A 129 -9.31 0.31 -7.37
CA GLY A 129 -9.08 1.50 -6.56
C GLY A 129 -9.38 2.80 -7.30
N SER A 130 -9.80 3.82 -6.55
CA SER A 130 -9.97 5.19 -7.05
C SER A 130 -8.65 5.88 -7.36
N ASP A 131 -7.60 5.52 -6.63
CA ASP A 131 -6.23 6.01 -6.75
C ASP A 131 -5.21 4.90 -6.37
N LYS A 132 -3.91 5.24 -6.41
CA LYS A 132 -2.79 4.34 -6.10
C LYS A 132 -3.00 3.60 -4.77
N ARG A 133 -3.36 4.31 -3.70
CA ARG A 133 -3.47 3.73 -2.37
C ARG A 133 -4.77 2.98 -2.17
N GLY A 134 -5.88 3.43 -2.75
CA GLY A 134 -7.12 2.67 -2.80
C GLY A 134 -6.90 1.27 -3.39
N THR A 135 -6.21 1.18 -4.53
CA THR A 135 -5.91 -0.11 -5.16
C THR A 135 -5.05 -0.98 -4.24
N ILE A 136 -4.00 -0.42 -3.64
CA ILE A 136 -3.11 -1.14 -2.69
C ILE A 136 -3.89 -1.66 -1.47
N PHE A 137 -4.78 -0.84 -0.88
CA PHE A 137 -5.59 -1.25 0.26
C PHE A 137 -6.58 -2.36 -0.10
N GLY A 138 -7.20 -2.31 -1.27
CA GLY A 138 -8.03 -3.40 -1.77
C GLY A 138 -7.25 -4.68 -2.01
N THR A 139 -6.00 -4.59 -2.46
CA THR A 139 -5.11 -5.74 -2.61
C THR A 139 -4.74 -6.36 -1.25
N TYR A 140 -4.31 -5.55 -0.28
CA TYR A 140 -3.99 -6.05 1.07
C TYR A 140 -5.22 -6.49 1.87
N GLU A 141 -6.42 -6.00 1.53
CA GLU A 141 -7.67 -6.56 2.07
C GLU A 141 -7.78 -8.05 1.73
N ILE A 142 -7.47 -8.46 0.50
CA ILE A 142 -7.45 -9.88 0.15
C ILE A 142 -6.38 -10.62 0.96
N SER A 143 -5.16 -10.09 1.06
CA SER A 143 -4.09 -10.69 1.89
C SER A 143 -4.53 -10.94 3.34
N ASN A 144 -5.20 -9.94 3.94
CA ASN A 144 -5.72 -10.05 5.30
C ASN A 144 -6.83 -11.12 5.40
N GLN A 145 -7.77 -11.12 4.46
CA GLN A 145 -8.90 -12.06 4.43
C GLN A 145 -8.45 -13.51 4.21
N ILE A 146 -7.38 -13.76 3.45
CA ILE A 146 -6.80 -15.11 3.29
C ILE A 146 -5.95 -15.55 4.49
N GLY A 147 -5.81 -14.70 5.52
CA GLY A 147 -5.18 -15.04 6.79
C GLY A 147 -3.74 -14.57 6.96
N VAL A 148 -3.24 -13.66 6.11
CA VAL A 148 -1.91 -13.05 6.30
C VAL A 148 -2.05 -11.77 7.14
N SER A 149 -1.65 -11.86 8.40
CA SER A 149 -1.62 -10.73 9.32
C SER A 149 -0.70 -9.61 8.82
N PRO A 150 -1.04 -8.31 8.99
CA PRO A 150 -0.11 -7.21 8.82
C PRO A 150 1.20 -7.36 9.60
N TRP A 151 1.17 -8.14 10.67
CA TRP A 151 2.28 -8.40 11.59
C TRP A 151 3.04 -9.70 11.30
N TYR A 152 2.80 -10.36 10.17
CA TYR A 152 3.42 -11.66 9.85
C TYR A 152 4.95 -11.66 9.93
N TRP A 153 5.57 -10.52 9.56
CA TRP A 153 7.02 -10.32 9.63
C TRP A 153 7.44 -9.51 10.85
N TRP A 154 6.68 -8.46 11.20
CA TRP A 154 7.04 -7.55 12.28
C TRP A 154 6.91 -8.14 13.70
N ALA A 155 6.12 -9.21 13.84
CA ALA A 155 5.91 -9.90 15.12
C ALA A 155 5.73 -11.42 14.94
N ASP A 156 6.35 -11.98 13.89
CA ASP A 156 6.37 -13.43 13.60
C ASP A 156 5.00 -14.12 13.65
N VAL A 157 3.92 -13.40 13.29
CA VAL A 157 2.57 -13.97 13.35
C VAL A 157 2.44 -15.08 12.30
N PRO A 158 2.17 -16.34 12.71
CA PRO A 158 2.19 -17.46 11.78
C PRO A 158 1.02 -17.40 10.80
N VAL A 159 1.31 -17.67 9.53
CA VAL A 159 0.31 -17.81 8.48
C VAL A 159 -0.26 -19.23 8.52
N LYS A 160 -1.56 -19.37 8.77
CA LYS A 160 -2.24 -20.67 8.77
C LYS A 160 -2.36 -21.20 7.34
N LYS A 161 -1.95 -22.45 7.14
CA LYS A 161 -2.05 -23.12 5.84
C LYS A 161 -3.50 -23.44 5.49
N GLN A 162 -3.86 -23.25 4.22
CA GLN A 162 -5.16 -23.61 3.66
C GLN A 162 -4.97 -24.24 2.29
N THR A 163 -5.64 -25.35 2.03
CA THR A 163 -5.59 -26.02 0.72
C THR A 163 -6.54 -25.38 -0.30
N GLU A 164 -7.53 -24.63 0.19
CA GLU A 164 -8.55 -24.00 -0.65
C GLU A 164 -8.88 -22.60 -0.14
N LEU A 165 -9.01 -21.66 -1.07
CA LEU A 165 -9.39 -20.28 -0.85
C LEU A 165 -10.53 -19.93 -1.79
N PHE A 166 -11.65 -19.49 -1.21
CA PHE A 166 -12.83 -19.04 -1.92
C PHE A 166 -13.17 -17.61 -1.51
N VAL A 167 -13.66 -16.82 -2.44
CA VAL A 167 -14.05 -15.42 -2.22
C VAL A 167 -15.55 -15.30 -2.44
N SER A 168 -16.28 -14.88 -1.40
CA SER A 168 -17.70 -14.53 -1.46
C SER A 168 -17.86 -13.01 -1.59
N ALA A 169 -17.45 -12.45 -2.72
CA ALA A 169 -17.54 -11.00 -2.95
C ALA A 169 -18.59 -10.68 -4.01
N GLU A 170 -19.87 -10.61 -3.61
CA GLU A 170 -20.89 -10.01 -4.47
C GLU A 170 -20.51 -8.56 -4.77
N ARG A 171 -20.19 -7.76 -3.74
CA ARG A 171 -19.59 -6.42 -3.84
C ARG A 171 -19.19 -5.88 -2.46
N GLN A 172 -17.93 -5.46 -2.30
CA GLN A 172 -17.42 -4.73 -1.14
C GLN A 172 -16.92 -3.35 -1.58
N VAL A 173 -17.17 -2.32 -0.78
CA VAL A 173 -16.67 -0.95 -1.00
C VAL A 173 -16.15 -0.42 0.34
N ASP A 174 -14.98 0.20 0.34
CA ASP A 174 -14.38 0.79 1.54
C ASP A 174 -13.60 2.08 1.18
N MET A 175 -13.45 2.98 2.14
CA MET A 175 -12.66 4.21 2.04
C MET A 175 -12.38 4.79 3.45
N PRO A 176 -11.26 5.48 3.65
CA PRO A 176 -10.92 6.03 4.96
C PRO A 176 -11.75 7.27 5.31
N LEU A 177 -12.08 7.41 6.60
CA LEU A 177 -12.71 8.63 7.14
C LEU A 177 -11.69 9.73 7.48
N VAL A 178 -10.48 9.34 7.86
CA VAL A 178 -9.38 10.26 8.18
C VAL A 178 -8.40 10.27 7.03
N LYS A 179 -8.09 11.45 6.47
CA LYS A 179 -7.30 11.57 5.23
C LYS A 179 -5.84 11.12 5.37
N TYR A 180 -5.17 11.46 6.46
CA TYR A 180 -3.78 11.08 6.74
C TYR A 180 -3.69 10.30 8.04
N ARG A 181 -3.12 9.11 7.98
CA ARG A 181 -3.13 8.11 9.06
C ARG A 181 -1.76 7.47 9.14
N GLY A 182 -1.07 7.60 10.26
CA GLY A 182 0.33 7.26 10.30
C GLY A 182 0.91 7.16 11.69
N ILE A 183 2.23 7.02 11.71
CA ILE A 183 3.04 6.90 12.90
C ILE A 183 4.21 7.87 12.83
N PHE A 184 4.82 8.10 13.98
CA PHE A 184 6.11 8.77 14.12
C PHE A 184 7.07 7.80 14.79
N LEU A 185 8.19 7.50 14.12
CA LEU A 185 9.31 6.79 14.75
C LEU A 185 10.12 7.80 15.57
N ASN A 186 9.95 7.79 16.89
CA ASN A 186 10.60 8.72 17.81
C ASN A 186 11.09 7.97 19.06
N ASP A 187 11.95 8.63 19.83
CA ASP A 187 12.63 8.06 21.00
C ASP A 187 13.33 6.75 20.60
N GLU A 188 13.88 6.73 19.38
CA GLU A 188 14.33 5.50 18.74
C GLU A 188 15.61 4.93 19.35
N GLN A 189 16.32 5.71 20.18
CA GLN A 189 17.53 5.26 20.85
C GLN A 189 17.24 4.86 22.31
N PRO A 190 17.87 3.78 22.82
CA PRO A 190 18.84 2.92 22.13
C PRO A 190 18.21 1.78 21.31
N ALA A 191 16.91 1.48 21.51
CA ALA A 191 16.30 0.23 21.06
C ALA A 191 16.21 0.11 19.52
N LEU A 192 15.31 0.87 18.89
CA LEU A 192 15.09 0.80 17.44
C LEU A 192 16.38 1.16 16.68
N GLY A 193 17.09 2.20 17.12
CA GLY A 193 18.35 2.63 16.51
C GLY A 193 19.42 1.54 16.56
N GLY A 194 19.55 0.83 17.69
CA GLY A 194 20.47 -0.31 17.82
C GLY A 194 20.12 -1.44 16.85
N TRP A 195 18.85 -1.87 16.88
CA TRP A 195 18.35 -2.94 16.02
C TRP A 195 18.48 -2.60 14.52
N VAL A 196 18.18 -1.37 14.12
CA VAL A 196 18.32 -0.92 12.73
C VAL A 196 19.77 -0.94 12.27
N ARG A 197 20.72 -0.50 13.11
CA ARG A 197 22.15 -0.55 12.78
C ARG A 197 22.65 -1.99 12.62
N GLU A 198 22.21 -2.90 13.48
CA GLU A 198 22.60 -4.31 13.42
C GLU A 198 22.05 -5.02 12.17
N ASN A 199 20.79 -4.76 11.80
CA ASN A 199 20.11 -5.50 10.73
C ASN A 199 20.22 -4.84 9.34
N TYR A 200 20.38 -3.52 9.28
CA TYR A 200 20.36 -2.76 8.02
C TYR A 200 21.56 -1.83 7.83
N GLY A 201 22.41 -1.66 8.85
CA GLY A 201 23.53 -0.71 8.84
C GLY A 201 23.14 0.75 9.07
N GLY A 202 21.84 1.06 9.19
CA GLY A 202 21.33 2.42 9.39
C GLY A 202 19.90 2.59 8.89
N PHE A 203 19.32 3.78 9.10
CA PHE A 203 17.96 4.14 8.69
C PHE A 203 17.87 4.41 7.17
N ASN A 204 18.17 3.38 6.37
CA ASN A 204 18.15 3.42 4.91
C ASN A 204 16.88 2.78 4.32
N SER A 205 16.82 2.76 2.99
CA SER A 205 15.63 2.31 2.25
C SER A 205 15.23 0.87 2.56
N LYS A 206 16.19 -0.02 2.85
CA LYS A 206 15.91 -1.43 3.17
C LYS A 206 15.12 -1.58 4.47
N PHE A 207 15.42 -0.75 5.47
CA PHE A 207 14.63 -0.69 6.70
C PHE A 207 13.26 -0.07 6.42
N TYR A 208 13.25 1.09 5.77
CA TYR A 208 12.02 1.85 5.58
C TYR A 208 11.00 1.15 4.69
N THR A 209 11.40 0.34 3.70
CA THR A 209 10.43 -0.46 2.92
C THR A 209 9.62 -1.44 3.78
N ASN A 210 10.21 -1.99 4.85
CA ASN A 210 9.46 -2.84 5.78
C ASN A 210 8.46 -2.02 6.60
N VAL A 211 8.82 -0.78 6.95
CA VAL A 211 7.92 0.15 7.65
C VAL A 211 6.77 0.57 6.73
N PHE A 212 7.06 0.86 5.45
CA PHE A 212 6.07 1.23 4.46
C PHE A 212 5.06 0.10 4.22
N GLU A 213 5.53 -1.14 4.06
CA GLU A 213 4.65 -2.31 3.91
C GLU A 213 3.71 -2.44 5.11
N LEU A 214 4.22 -2.33 6.34
CA LEU A 214 3.39 -2.40 7.55
C LEU A 214 2.32 -1.31 7.59
N ILE A 215 2.71 -0.06 7.32
CA ILE A 215 1.77 1.06 7.29
C ILE A 215 0.66 0.78 6.27
N LEU A 216 0.98 0.32 5.07
CA LEU A 216 -0.01 0.03 4.03
C LEU A 216 -0.91 -1.16 4.37
N ARG A 217 -0.36 -2.24 4.96
CA ARG A 217 -1.15 -3.40 5.42
C ARG A 217 -2.11 -3.03 6.54
N LEU A 218 -1.77 -2.03 7.35
CA LEU A 218 -2.64 -1.42 8.36
C LEU A 218 -3.57 -0.33 7.81
N LYS A 219 -3.63 -0.15 6.48
CA LYS A 219 -4.40 0.90 5.78
C LYS A 219 -4.02 2.34 6.19
N GLY A 220 -2.80 2.53 6.69
CA GLY A 220 -2.17 3.83 6.89
C GLY A 220 -1.51 4.36 5.61
N ASN A 221 -1.12 5.62 5.61
CA ASN A 221 -0.54 6.31 4.45
C ASN A 221 0.47 7.41 4.80
N PHE A 222 0.82 7.60 6.07
CA PHE A 222 1.59 8.76 6.53
C PHE A 222 2.72 8.34 7.46
N LEU A 223 3.86 9.02 7.37
CA LEU A 223 5.02 8.75 8.21
C LEU A 223 5.78 10.04 8.55
N TRP A 224 6.06 10.21 9.84
CA TRP A 224 7.21 10.98 10.30
C TRP A 224 8.37 10.02 10.57
N PRO A 225 9.49 10.15 9.83
CA PRO A 225 10.63 9.25 9.95
C PRO A 225 11.43 9.50 11.24
N ALA A 226 12.31 8.55 11.58
CA ALA A 226 13.27 8.71 12.67
C ALA A 226 14.18 9.92 12.42
N MET A 227 14.40 10.74 13.46
CA MET A 227 15.05 12.05 13.35
C MET A 227 16.09 12.35 14.43
N TRP A 228 16.25 11.51 15.47
CA TRP A 228 17.29 11.69 16.50
C TRP A 228 18.66 11.36 15.91
N GLY A 229 19.35 12.41 15.45
CA GLY A 229 20.64 12.31 14.76
C GLY A 229 20.55 11.73 13.35
N GLN A 230 19.34 11.51 12.84
CA GLN A 230 19.04 10.93 11.54
C GLN A 230 18.35 11.95 10.63
N SER A 231 18.55 11.82 9.32
CA SER A 231 17.87 12.65 8.33
C SER A 231 17.41 11.80 7.16
N PHE A 232 16.11 11.49 7.11
CA PHE A 232 15.51 10.59 6.14
C PHE A 232 15.94 10.84 4.69
N TYR A 233 15.96 12.10 4.26
CA TYR A 233 16.35 12.50 2.89
C TYR A 233 17.85 12.37 2.60
N THR A 234 18.71 12.42 3.62
CA THR A 234 20.17 12.44 3.43
C THR A 234 20.84 11.14 3.84
N GLU A 235 20.22 10.30 4.68
CA GLU A 235 20.75 8.98 5.01
C GLU A 235 20.74 8.04 3.80
N ASP A 236 19.69 8.13 2.96
CA ASP A 236 19.59 7.37 1.71
C ASP A 236 18.65 8.12 0.73
N PRO A 237 19.11 8.53 -0.46
CA PRO A 237 18.25 9.20 -1.44
C PRO A 237 17.10 8.33 -1.96
N LEU A 238 17.16 7.00 -1.76
CA LEU A 238 16.05 6.09 -2.09
C LEU A 238 14.92 6.13 -1.06
N ASN A 239 15.16 6.60 0.16
CA ASN A 239 14.12 6.72 1.20
C ASN A 239 12.87 7.49 0.69
N PRO A 240 12.99 8.76 0.26
CA PRO A 240 11.83 9.52 -0.21
C PRO A 240 11.28 9.01 -1.54
N LYS A 241 12.14 8.50 -2.43
CA LYS A 241 11.71 7.93 -3.71
C LYS A 241 10.82 6.71 -3.50
N LEU A 242 11.23 5.78 -2.64
CA LEU A 242 10.47 4.56 -2.38
C LEU A 242 9.24 4.85 -1.53
N ALA A 243 9.28 5.82 -0.62
CA ALA A 243 8.07 6.28 0.08
C ALA A 243 7.00 6.73 -0.92
N ASP A 244 7.35 7.60 -1.87
CA ASP A 244 6.44 8.06 -2.92
C ASP A 244 5.94 6.89 -3.80
N GLU A 245 6.84 5.98 -4.20
CA GLU A 245 6.49 4.81 -5.00
C GLU A 245 5.49 3.88 -4.29
N TYR A 246 5.71 3.60 -2.99
CA TYR A 246 4.80 2.84 -2.13
C TYR A 246 3.49 3.60 -1.88
N GLY A 247 3.53 4.93 -1.93
CA GLY A 247 2.41 5.81 -1.59
C GLY A 247 2.41 6.28 -0.14
N ILE A 248 3.53 6.19 0.59
CA ILE A 248 3.63 6.79 1.92
C ILE A 248 3.88 8.30 1.78
N VAL A 249 2.96 9.09 2.31
CA VAL A 249 3.08 10.54 2.41
C VAL A 249 4.07 10.87 3.51
N ILE A 250 5.18 11.50 3.14
CA ILE A 250 6.24 11.88 4.08
C ILE A 250 5.99 13.27 4.62
N SER A 251 6.29 13.44 5.89
CA SER A 251 6.32 14.74 6.54
C SER A 251 7.39 14.70 7.64
N THR A 252 7.54 15.80 8.34
CA THR A 252 8.51 15.99 9.41
C THR A 252 7.79 16.42 10.67
N SER A 253 8.39 16.18 11.84
CA SER A 253 7.75 16.58 13.08
C SER A 253 7.58 18.10 13.17
N HIS A 254 6.74 18.56 14.08
CA HIS A 254 6.25 19.95 14.14
C HIS A 254 7.33 21.05 14.26
N HIS A 255 8.55 20.71 14.66
CA HIS A 255 9.69 21.64 14.76
C HIS A 255 10.76 21.46 13.66
N GLU A 256 10.43 20.71 12.61
CA GLU A 256 11.30 20.38 11.48
C GLU A 256 10.72 20.97 10.17
N PRO A 257 10.66 22.29 10.02
CA PRO A 257 9.91 22.92 8.93
C PRO A 257 10.56 22.67 7.56
N MET A 258 9.74 22.77 6.51
CA MET A 258 10.20 22.85 5.12
C MET A 258 11.01 21.62 4.66
N MET A 259 10.61 20.44 5.12
CA MET A 259 11.20 19.13 4.76
C MET A 259 12.68 19.01 5.13
N ARG A 260 13.06 19.60 6.26
CA ARG A 260 14.41 19.55 6.83
C ARG A 260 14.39 18.86 8.17
N ALA A 261 15.09 17.74 8.28
CA ALA A 261 15.25 17.06 9.56
C ALA A 261 16.12 17.90 10.51
N HIS A 262 15.88 17.79 11.81
CA HIS A 262 16.57 18.59 12.84
C HIS A 262 18.11 18.56 12.70
N VAL A 263 18.67 17.36 12.53
CA VAL A 263 20.12 17.15 12.43
C VAL A 263 20.74 17.85 11.22
N GLU A 264 19.96 18.13 10.17
CA GLU A 264 20.48 18.78 8.96
C GLU A 264 20.99 20.20 9.23
N TRP A 265 20.33 20.95 10.12
CA TRP A 265 20.81 22.29 10.47
C TRP A 265 22.15 22.23 11.21
N GLN A 266 22.28 21.29 12.14
CA GLN A 266 23.53 21.04 12.86
C GLN A 266 24.66 20.66 11.89
N ARG A 267 24.38 19.77 10.93
CA ARG A 267 25.35 19.35 9.90
C ARG A 267 25.74 20.51 8.96
N ALA A 268 24.79 21.39 8.63
CA ALA A 268 25.05 22.54 7.77
C ALA A 268 25.89 23.62 8.45
N ASN A 269 25.85 23.72 9.79
CA ASN A 269 26.62 24.66 10.60
C ASN A 269 26.53 26.13 10.11
N LYS A 270 25.32 26.56 9.70
CA LYS A 270 25.04 27.89 9.12
C LYS A 270 24.67 28.95 10.19
N GLY A 271 25.14 28.80 11.42
CA GLY A 271 24.90 29.75 12.52
C GLY A 271 23.64 29.49 13.36
N ALA A 272 23.12 30.53 14.01
CA ALA A 272 22.02 30.40 14.97
C ALA A 272 20.70 30.01 14.28
N TRP A 273 19.93 29.11 14.91
CA TRP A 273 18.53 28.86 14.55
C TRP A 273 17.64 29.98 15.11
N ASN A 274 17.78 31.19 14.55
CA ASN A 274 17.05 32.38 14.94
C ASN A 274 16.72 33.22 13.70
N TYR A 275 15.44 33.31 13.36
CA TYR A 275 14.98 34.01 12.16
C TYR A 275 15.28 35.51 12.18
N SER A 276 15.26 36.16 13.35
CA SER A 276 15.50 37.60 13.45
C SER A 276 16.96 37.98 13.14
N SER A 277 17.91 37.11 13.48
CA SER A 277 19.35 37.39 13.32
C SER A 277 20.02 36.60 12.20
N ASN A 278 19.37 35.57 11.65
CA ASN A 278 19.93 34.66 10.65
C ASN A 278 18.96 34.31 9.51
N GLU A 279 18.08 35.26 9.17
CA GLU A 279 17.00 35.11 8.18
C GLU A 279 17.47 34.47 6.86
N LYS A 280 18.53 35.03 6.25
CA LYS A 280 18.98 34.61 4.91
C LYS A 280 19.42 33.14 4.87
N ALA A 281 20.18 32.70 5.86
CA ALA A 281 20.66 31.32 5.93
C ALA A 281 19.51 30.33 6.14
N LEU A 282 18.53 30.68 6.98
CA LEU A 282 17.34 29.85 7.22
C LEU A 282 16.46 29.77 5.96
N GLN A 283 16.21 30.89 5.29
CA GLN A 283 15.43 30.90 4.04
C GLN A 283 16.09 30.06 2.94
N GLU A 284 17.40 30.16 2.78
CA GLU A 284 18.16 29.33 1.82
C GLU A 284 18.06 27.85 2.19
N PHE A 285 18.29 27.53 3.47
CA PHE A 285 18.21 26.16 3.98
C PHE A 285 16.82 25.55 3.76
N TRP A 286 15.74 26.27 4.04
CA TRP A 286 14.38 25.80 3.78
C TRP A 286 14.06 25.67 2.29
N ARG A 287 14.52 26.62 1.47
CA ARG A 287 14.35 26.57 0.01
C ARG A 287 15.00 25.33 -0.60
N GLU A 288 16.22 25.02 -0.20
CA GLU A 288 16.91 23.79 -0.59
C GLU A 288 16.14 22.52 -0.17
N GLY A 289 15.52 22.53 1.02
CA GLY A 289 14.69 21.41 1.52
C GLY A 289 13.48 21.15 0.61
N ILE A 290 12.74 22.19 0.26
CA ILE A 290 11.60 22.11 -0.68
C ILE A 290 12.05 21.71 -2.09
N THR A 291 13.16 22.28 -2.58
CA THR A 291 13.71 21.90 -3.89
C THR A 291 14.08 20.41 -3.93
N ARG A 292 14.67 19.88 -2.84
CA ARG A 292 15.03 18.45 -2.73
C ARG A 292 13.81 17.53 -2.58
N MET A 293 12.75 17.98 -1.90
CA MET A 293 11.47 17.26 -1.81
C MET A 293 10.90 17.02 -3.22
N GLY A 294 11.04 18.00 -4.11
CA GLY A 294 10.58 17.90 -5.49
C GLY A 294 9.08 17.62 -5.56
N ASN A 295 8.72 16.54 -6.26
CA ASN A 295 7.33 16.14 -6.47
C ASN A 295 6.90 14.93 -5.61
N TYR A 296 7.74 14.49 -4.66
CA TYR A 296 7.37 13.40 -3.77
C TYR A 296 6.17 13.82 -2.91
N GLU A 297 5.16 12.95 -2.82
CA GLU A 297 3.95 13.27 -2.06
C GLU A 297 4.28 13.49 -0.58
N SER A 298 4.07 14.73 -0.10
CA SER A 298 4.50 15.16 1.23
C SER A 298 3.52 16.14 1.88
N ILE A 299 3.54 16.23 3.21
CA ILE A 299 2.93 17.33 3.97
C ILE A 299 4.07 18.18 4.55
N VAL A 300 4.12 19.45 4.13
CA VAL A 300 5.16 20.38 4.55
C VAL A 300 4.79 21.00 5.90
N THR A 301 5.63 20.77 6.90
CA THR A 301 5.58 21.49 8.19
C THR A 301 6.03 22.94 8.00
N LEU A 302 5.29 23.89 8.57
CA LEU A 302 5.56 25.33 8.52
C LEU A 302 6.05 25.86 9.86
#